data_AF-A0A327ZK12-F1
#
_entry.id   AF-A0A327ZK12-F1
#
_cell.length_a   1.000
_cell.length_b   1.000
_cell.length_c   1.000
_cell.angle_alpha   90.00
_cell.angle_beta   90.00
_cell.angle_gamma   90.00
#
_symmetry.space_group_name_H-M   'P 1'
#
loop_
_entity.id
_entity.type
_entity.pdbx_description
1 polymer ?
#
loop_
_entity_poly.entity_id
_entity_poly.type
_entity_poly.pdbx_seq_one_letter_code
_entity_poly.pdbx_strand_id
1 'polypeptide(L)'
;MDRSRFKKSRGNTRRWQVVAVVGVAVTITGVGLGVASAAEAVPTVNCPQVVVGVAVPAQAKAEVDRNLALLATQIDEANKRIASTVGQGGDNFIQNAILGPLKDKRFATINRIETAIGRNADKPNLNAEGLSPCSLNEGGGEDTNAGGGNNNGGGATAAPAVPGANLGILTNSCDTSNLEAHDGFQKGNRCVSTEFGEVGAAANNPTLLITSAPNQVRRNQAFTLKVSTRNLIRDRFLAAGQGGYYVESSVLANGLVRGHFHTACRMLGSTRSAPDPAPAPAFFVATEDGQGGSTPDTITIQVPGLPDAGTAQCSSWAGDGSHRIPMMERANQTPALDSVRIRVR
;
A
#
# COMPACT_ATOMS: atom_id res chain seq x y z
N MET A 1 13.32 -71.39 13.53
CA MET A 1 14.14 -72.32 12.73
C MET A 1 13.27 -72.75 11.55
N ASP A 2 13.55 -72.57 10.26
CA ASP A 2 14.72 -72.15 9.47
C ASP A 2 14.16 -71.64 8.10
N ARG A 3 14.56 -70.48 7.56
CA ARG A 3 15.64 -70.28 6.53
C ARG A 3 15.59 -71.31 5.39
N SER A 4 15.69 -71.03 4.09
CA SER A 4 16.05 -69.88 3.21
C SER A 4 15.71 -70.34 1.77
N ARG A 5 15.58 -69.53 0.71
CA ARG A 5 16.66 -68.81 0.01
C ARG A 5 16.11 -68.00 -1.20
N PHE A 6 16.83 -66.92 -1.47
CA PHE A 6 16.70 -65.87 -2.49
C PHE A 6 16.62 -66.31 -3.97
N LYS A 7 16.03 -65.43 -4.80
CA LYS A 7 16.74 -64.81 -5.95
C LYS A 7 16.10 -63.46 -6.37
N LYS A 8 16.94 -62.43 -6.39
CA LYS A 8 16.68 -61.04 -6.82
C LYS A 8 17.18 -60.90 -8.27
N SER A 9 16.37 -60.29 -9.15
CA SER A 9 16.81 -59.93 -10.52
C SER A 9 17.20 -58.46 -10.60
N ARG A 10 18.22 -58.20 -11.42
CA ARG A 10 18.96 -56.94 -11.62
C ARG A 10 18.23 -56.06 -12.62
N GLY A 11 17.98 -54.80 -12.28
CA GLY A 11 17.66 -53.76 -13.26
C GLY A 11 18.94 -53.14 -13.79
N ASN A 12 19.10 -53.09 -15.11
CA ASN A 12 20.12 -52.27 -15.76
C ASN A 12 19.55 -51.54 -16.99
N THR A 13 19.76 -50.22 -16.96
CA THR A 13 20.15 -49.31 -18.06
C THR A 13 19.18 -48.76 -19.12
N ARG A 14 19.44 -47.44 -19.34
CA ARG A 14 19.27 -46.56 -20.52
C ARG A 14 17.91 -45.86 -20.63
N ARG A 15 17.82 -44.55 -20.92
CA ARG A 15 18.66 -43.66 -21.76
C ARG A 15 18.14 -42.22 -21.57
N TRP A 16 18.99 -41.21 -21.39
CA TRP A 16 18.75 -39.83 -21.88
C TRP A 16 20.11 -39.18 -22.17
N GLN A 17 20.22 -38.60 -23.36
CA GLN A 17 21.43 -38.04 -23.95
C GLN A 17 21.68 -36.63 -23.41
N VAL A 18 22.93 -36.35 -23.03
CA VAL A 18 23.45 -35.00 -22.76
C VAL A 18 24.30 -34.61 -23.97
N VAL A 19 23.98 -33.45 -24.56
CA VAL A 19 24.77 -32.81 -25.61
C VAL A 19 25.87 -31.98 -24.95
N ALA A 20 27.12 -32.25 -25.34
CA ALA A 20 28.31 -31.52 -24.92
C ALA A 20 28.50 -30.27 -25.79
N VAL A 21 29.00 -29.18 -25.18
CA VAL A 21 29.78 -28.16 -25.89
C VAL A 21 31.06 -27.88 -25.13
N VAL A 22 32.11 -27.81 -25.94
CA VAL A 22 33.56 -27.78 -25.72
C VAL A 22 34.02 -26.68 -24.76
N GLY A 23 35.00 -27.04 -23.93
CA GLY A 23 35.70 -26.14 -23.02
C GLY A 23 36.71 -25.23 -23.73
N VAL A 24 36.85 -24.03 -23.21
CA VAL A 24 38.00 -23.15 -23.42
C VAL A 24 38.62 -22.91 -22.05
N ALA A 25 39.87 -23.36 -21.88
CA ALA A 25 40.68 -23.04 -20.72
C ALA A 25 41.34 -21.67 -20.93
N VAL A 26 41.02 -20.71 -20.05
CA VAL A 26 41.75 -19.44 -19.93
C VAL A 26 42.32 -19.38 -18.52
N THR A 27 43.63 -19.55 -18.42
CA THR A 27 44.41 -19.25 -17.22
C THR A 27 44.71 -17.75 -17.21
N ILE A 28 44.05 -16.99 -16.32
CA ILE A 28 44.46 -15.61 -15.99
C ILE A 28 44.97 -15.60 -14.55
N THR A 29 46.27 -15.42 -14.45
CA THR A 29 47.00 -14.96 -13.26
C THR A 29 46.43 -13.63 -12.78
N GLY A 30 46.20 -13.51 -11.47
CA GLY A 30 45.68 -12.29 -10.87
C GLY A 30 46.61 -11.09 -11.05
N VAL A 31 46.02 -9.96 -11.44
CA VAL A 31 46.43 -8.62 -11.05
C VAL A 31 45.14 -7.87 -10.73
N GLY A 32 44.97 -7.49 -9.46
CA GLY A 32 43.91 -6.59 -9.06
C GLY A 32 44.11 -5.23 -9.74
N LEU A 33 43.20 -4.88 -10.64
CA LEU A 33 42.95 -3.51 -11.03
C LEU A 33 41.65 -3.10 -10.36
N GLY A 34 41.77 -2.67 -9.11
CA GLY A 34 40.71 -1.91 -8.47
C GLY A 34 40.51 -0.64 -9.28
N VAL A 35 39.36 -0.53 -9.95
CA VAL A 35 38.80 0.81 -10.18
C VAL A 35 38.33 1.27 -8.80
N ALA A 36 39.21 1.95 -8.07
CA ALA A 36 38.76 2.83 -7.03
C ALA A 36 38.03 3.97 -7.74
N SER A 37 36.75 3.77 -8.06
CA SER A 37 35.83 4.90 -8.10
C SER A 37 36.01 5.58 -6.75
N ALA A 38 36.46 6.83 -6.74
CA ALA A 38 36.37 7.66 -5.56
C ALA A 38 34.90 7.58 -5.12
N ALA A 39 34.62 6.83 -4.06
CA ALA A 39 33.31 6.87 -3.44
C ALA A 39 33.18 8.29 -2.92
N GLU A 40 32.46 9.14 -3.65
CA GLU A 40 31.95 10.37 -3.06
C GLU A 40 31.28 9.98 -1.75
N ALA A 41 31.73 10.59 -0.66
CA ALA A 41 31.16 10.33 0.64
C ALA A 41 29.67 10.70 0.56
N VAL A 42 28.80 9.70 0.68
CA VAL A 42 27.35 9.93 0.69
C VAL A 42 27.05 10.84 1.89
N PRO A 43 26.44 12.02 1.67
CA PRO A 43 26.14 12.92 2.76
C PRO A 43 25.15 12.26 3.73
N THR A 44 25.36 12.49 5.01
CA THR A 44 24.47 11.97 6.07
C THR A 44 23.72 13.12 6.73
N VAL A 45 22.52 12.83 7.22
CA VAL A 45 21.67 13.78 7.92
C VAL A 45 22.28 14.18 9.26
N ASN A 46 22.24 15.47 9.55
CA ASN A 46 22.58 16.08 10.82
C ASN A 46 21.36 16.80 11.39
N CYS A 47 20.88 16.37 12.56
CA CYS A 47 19.72 16.96 13.20
C CYS A 47 20.08 17.51 14.59
N PRO A 48 19.48 18.63 15.02
CA PRO A 48 19.56 19.08 16.40
C PRO A 48 19.15 17.98 17.38
N GLN A 49 19.94 17.80 18.44
CA GLN A 49 19.61 16.84 19.48
C GLN A 49 18.42 17.35 20.30
N VAL A 50 17.44 16.47 20.54
CA VAL A 50 16.30 16.77 21.41
C VAL A 50 16.65 16.38 22.84
N VAL A 51 16.69 17.37 23.73
CA VAL A 51 16.96 17.17 25.17
C VAL A 51 15.71 17.53 25.94
N VAL A 52 15.19 16.57 26.72
CA VAL A 52 14.05 16.80 27.61
C VAL A 52 14.58 17.29 28.96
N GLY A 53 14.67 18.62 29.12
CA GLY A 53 15.23 19.28 30.31
C GLY A 53 14.27 19.43 31.49
N VAL A 54 13.08 18.82 31.43
CA VAL A 54 12.04 18.90 32.48
C VAL A 54 11.83 17.54 33.13
N ALA A 55 11.28 17.55 34.36
CA ALA A 55 10.89 16.32 35.02
C ALA A 55 9.79 15.59 34.22
N VAL A 56 10.05 14.36 33.82
CA VAL A 56 9.09 13.52 33.08
C VAL A 56 8.26 12.71 34.08
N PRO A 57 6.91 12.84 34.08
CA PRO A 57 6.05 12.00 34.91
C PRO A 57 6.27 10.52 34.64
N ALA A 58 6.23 9.68 35.68
CA ALA A 58 6.48 8.24 35.55
C ALA A 58 5.56 7.56 34.51
N GLN A 59 4.31 8.03 34.40
CA GLN A 59 3.31 7.57 33.44
C GLN A 59 3.67 7.92 31.99
N ALA A 60 4.42 9.01 31.77
CA ALA A 60 4.80 9.48 30.44
C ALA A 60 6.16 8.91 29.98
N LYS A 61 6.99 8.39 30.90
CA LYS A 61 8.37 7.97 30.61
C LYS A 61 8.47 7.02 29.43
N ALA A 62 7.67 5.94 29.41
CA ALA A 62 7.73 4.97 28.32
C ALA A 62 7.31 5.55 26.96
N GLU A 63 6.41 6.54 26.94
CA GLU A 63 6.00 7.20 25.70
C GLU A 63 7.03 8.21 25.22
N VAL A 64 7.63 8.98 26.13
CA VAL A 64 8.74 9.89 25.81
C VAL A 64 9.93 9.08 25.26
N ASP A 65 10.31 7.99 25.92
CA ASP A 65 11.42 7.12 25.49
C ASP A 65 11.16 6.54 24.08
N ARG A 66 9.93 6.10 23.79
CA ARG A 66 9.54 5.64 22.43
C ARG A 66 9.65 6.74 21.38
N ASN A 67 9.21 7.96 21.69
CA ASN A 67 9.30 9.07 20.75
C ASN A 67 10.75 9.53 20.52
N LEU A 68 11.61 9.47 21.54
CA LEU A 68 13.05 9.72 21.38
C LEU A 68 13.72 8.67 20.48
N ALA A 69 13.37 7.39 20.64
CA ALA A 69 13.83 6.33 19.74
C ALA A 69 13.29 6.51 18.29
N LEU A 70 12.05 6.98 18.15
CA LEU A 70 11.46 7.30 16.85
C LEU A 70 12.21 8.43 16.13
N LEU A 71 12.66 9.46 16.85
CA LEU A 71 13.49 10.53 16.27
C LEU A 71 14.81 9.99 15.68
N ALA A 72 15.43 9.01 16.32
CA ALA A 72 16.63 8.34 15.78
C ALA A 72 16.29 7.51 14.52
N THR A 73 15.18 6.77 14.56
CA THR A 73 14.70 5.97 13.42
C THR A 73 14.44 6.84 12.18
N GLN A 74 13.84 8.03 12.37
CA GLN A 74 13.60 8.99 11.29
C GLN A 74 14.89 9.47 10.61
N ILE A 75 15.98 9.61 11.37
CA ILE A 75 17.31 9.95 10.83
C ILE A 75 17.86 8.79 10.01
N ASP A 76 17.74 7.56 10.50
CA ASP A 76 18.21 6.36 9.80
C ASP A 76 17.47 6.11 8.48
N GLU A 77 16.15 6.31 8.46
CA GLU A 77 15.32 6.26 7.24
C GLU A 77 15.78 7.29 6.20
N ALA A 78 16.03 8.53 6.64
CA ALA A 78 16.49 9.61 5.77
C ALA A 78 17.88 9.30 5.20
N ASN A 79 18.81 8.81 6.03
CA ASN A 79 20.14 8.38 5.59
C ASN A 79 20.09 7.24 4.57
N LYS A 80 19.28 6.21 4.81
CA LYS A 80 19.05 5.12 3.84
C LYS A 80 18.52 5.65 2.52
N ARG A 81 17.59 6.59 2.58
CA ARG A 81 17.00 7.18 1.38
C ARG A 81 18.03 7.96 0.58
N ILE A 82 18.84 8.81 1.22
CA ILE A 82 19.94 9.54 0.56
C ILE A 82 20.89 8.56 -0.13
N ALA A 83 21.32 7.49 0.55
CA ALA A 83 22.21 6.49 -0.03
C ALA A 83 21.60 5.75 -1.23
N SER A 84 20.29 5.48 -1.20
CA SER A 84 19.59 4.78 -2.29
C SER A 84 19.26 5.64 -3.51
N THR A 85 19.33 6.98 -3.37
CA THR A 85 18.95 7.94 -4.43
C THR A 85 20.14 8.73 -4.96
N VAL A 86 21.38 8.29 -4.70
CA VAL A 86 22.58 8.94 -5.27
C VAL A 86 22.51 8.92 -6.80
N GLY A 87 22.64 10.09 -7.42
CA GLY A 87 22.52 10.27 -8.87
C GLY A 87 21.09 10.28 -9.41
N GLN A 88 20.07 10.26 -8.54
CA GLN A 88 18.65 10.36 -8.92
C GLN A 88 18.06 11.71 -8.45
N GLY A 89 17.38 12.41 -9.35
CA GLY A 89 16.78 13.71 -9.09
C GLY A 89 17.71 14.90 -9.34
N GLY A 90 17.14 16.08 -9.56
CA GLY A 90 17.91 17.32 -9.73
C GLY A 90 18.42 17.88 -8.39
N ASP A 91 19.14 18.99 -8.45
CA ASP A 91 19.91 19.60 -7.35
C ASP A 91 19.14 19.79 -6.02
N ASN A 92 17.80 19.93 -6.07
CA ASN A 92 16.95 20.15 -4.91
C ASN A 92 16.24 18.89 -4.38
N PHE A 93 16.54 17.70 -4.91
CA PHE A 93 15.82 16.48 -4.53
C PHE A 93 15.97 16.14 -3.04
N ILE A 94 17.18 16.19 -2.50
CA ILE A 94 17.42 15.87 -1.08
C ILE A 94 16.65 16.85 -0.17
N GLN A 95 16.64 18.13 -0.53
CA GLN A 95 15.91 19.15 0.23
C GLN A 95 14.39 18.91 0.20
N ASN A 96 13.81 18.78 -0.98
CA ASN A 96 12.36 18.70 -1.15
C ASN A 96 11.78 17.35 -0.75
N ALA A 97 12.46 16.27 -1.10
CA ALA A 97 11.95 14.92 -0.94
C ALA A 97 12.38 14.27 0.37
N ILE A 98 13.50 14.67 0.98
CA ILE A 98 14.06 14.00 2.16
C ILE A 98 14.04 14.93 3.39
N LEU A 99 14.73 16.06 3.34
CA LEU A 99 14.88 16.95 4.50
C LEU A 99 13.58 17.68 4.86
N GLY A 100 12.78 18.08 3.87
CA GLY A 100 11.43 18.64 4.09
C GLY A 100 10.52 17.68 4.87
N PRO A 101 10.25 16.47 4.36
CA PRO A 101 9.45 15.48 5.10
C PRO A 101 10.06 15.06 6.45
N LEU A 102 11.38 15.02 6.58
CA LEU A 102 12.05 14.74 7.84
C LEU A 102 11.77 15.83 8.89
N LYS A 103 11.81 17.11 8.49
CA LYS A 103 11.46 18.25 9.35
C LYS A 103 10.03 18.09 9.89
N ASP A 104 9.06 17.82 9.02
CA ASP A 104 7.65 17.69 9.42
C ASP A 104 7.44 16.50 10.38
N LYS A 105 8.08 15.35 10.09
CA LYS A 105 8.04 14.16 10.96
C LYS A 105 8.64 14.45 12.34
N ARG A 106 9.79 15.14 12.41
CA ARG A 106 10.44 15.51 13.66
C ARG A 106 9.63 16.52 14.45
N PHE A 107 9.11 17.55 13.80
CA PHE A 107 8.23 18.56 14.42
C PHE A 107 7.02 17.91 15.10
N ALA A 108 6.34 17.00 14.41
CA ALA A 108 5.21 16.26 14.96
C ALA A 108 5.63 15.39 16.16
N THR A 109 6.79 14.75 16.09
CA THR A 109 7.29 13.86 17.15
C THR A 109 7.70 14.63 18.41
N ILE A 110 8.33 15.80 18.26
CA ILE A 110 8.68 16.66 19.39
C ILE A 110 7.41 17.20 20.08
N ASN A 111 6.40 17.62 19.30
CA ASN A 111 5.09 18.01 19.84
C ASN A 111 4.38 16.87 20.59
N ARG A 112 4.55 15.61 20.17
CA ARG A 112 4.05 14.44 20.90
C ARG A 112 4.76 14.26 22.24
N ILE A 113 6.08 14.49 22.31
CA ILE A 113 6.84 14.45 23.58
C ILE A 113 6.31 15.52 24.54
N GLU A 114 6.15 16.76 24.08
CA GLU A 114 5.61 17.84 24.90
C GLU A 114 4.20 17.52 25.41
N THR A 115 3.34 17.01 24.53
CA THR A 115 1.96 16.64 24.88
C THR A 115 1.92 15.47 25.87
N ALA A 116 2.79 14.47 25.70
CA ALA A 116 2.86 13.32 26.61
C ALA A 116 3.21 13.74 28.03
N ILE A 117 4.15 14.68 28.19
CA ILE A 117 4.50 15.29 29.48
C ILE A 117 3.34 16.16 30.00
N GLY A 118 2.78 17.00 29.13
CA GLY A 118 1.70 17.95 29.44
C GLY A 118 0.38 17.33 29.92
N ARG A 119 0.20 16.01 29.79
CA ARG A 119 -0.97 15.31 30.34
C ARG A 119 -0.92 15.15 31.86
N ASN A 120 0.26 15.19 32.47
CA ASN A 120 0.44 14.92 33.90
C ASN A 120 1.39 15.90 34.61
N ALA A 121 1.86 16.93 33.89
CA ALA A 121 2.70 18.02 34.37
C ALA A 121 2.45 19.25 33.49
N ASP A 122 3.07 20.39 33.83
CA ASP A 122 3.06 21.56 32.95
C ASP A 122 3.69 21.19 31.60
N LYS A 123 3.00 21.56 30.51
CA LYS A 123 3.46 21.25 29.15
C LYS A 123 4.79 21.99 28.89
N PRO A 124 5.90 21.29 28.64
CA PRO A 124 7.14 21.94 28.27
C PRO A 124 7.05 22.50 26.85
N ASN A 125 7.78 23.58 26.61
CA ASN A 125 8.11 24.02 25.25
C ASN A 125 9.54 23.60 24.95
N LEU A 126 9.70 22.59 24.11
CA LEU A 126 11.01 22.07 23.70
C LEU A 126 11.59 22.85 22.50
N ASN A 127 10.87 23.85 21.96
CA ASN A 127 11.20 24.55 20.72
C ASN A 127 11.19 23.60 19.51
N ALA A 128 10.04 22.96 19.26
CA ALA A 128 9.85 22.04 18.14
C ALA A 128 10.19 22.69 16.78
N GLU A 129 9.89 23.98 16.61
CA GLU A 129 10.20 24.76 15.42
C GLU A 129 11.70 24.83 15.16
N GLY A 130 12.50 25.07 16.20
CA GLY A 130 13.96 25.15 16.10
C GLY A 130 14.67 23.80 16.05
N LEU A 131 14.08 22.75 16.62
CA LEU A 131 14.69 21.42 16.71
C LEU A 131 14.33 20.46 15.56
N SER A 132 13.30 20.81 14.79
CA SER A 132 12.83 19.98 13.67
C SER A 132 13.68 20.02 12.40
N PRO A 133 14.26 21.17 11.98
CA PRO A 133 15.08 21.22 10.76
C PRO A 133 16.36 20.39 10.91
N CYS A 134 16.73 19.68 9.85
CA CYS A 134 17.99 18.95 9.76
C CYS A 134 18.78 19.41 8.54
N SER A 135 20.10 19.33 8.62
CA SER A 135 21.06 19.61 7.55
C SER A 135 21.78 18.33 7.13
N LEU A 136 22.79 18.45 6.26
CA LEU A 136 23.71 17.38 5.91
C LEU A 136 25.07 17.62 6.56
N ASN A 137 25.77 16.55 6.93
CA ASN A 137 27.19 16.60 7.29
C ASN A 137 28.02 16.90 6.04
N GLU A 138 29.08 17.72 6.18
CA GLU A 138 29.91 18.20 5.06
C GLU A 138 30.42 17.03 4.19
N GLY A 139 30.10 17.14 2.89
CA GLY A 139 30.13 16.06 1.90
C GLY A 139 29.07 16.24 0.79
N GLY A 140 28.12 17.16 0.96
CA GLY A 140 27.22 17.61 -0.09
C GLY A 140 26.89 19.09 0.02
N GLY A 141 27.40 19.88 -0.92
CA GLY A 141 26.91 21.20 -1.35
C GLY A 141 26.82 22.29 -0.29
N GLU A 142 27.67 23.30 -0.43
CA GLU A 142 27.76 24.49 0.43
C GLU A 142 26.41 25.23 0.62
N ASP A 143 26.24 25.65 1.88
CA ASP A 143 25.26 26.57 2.42
C ASP A 143 25.40 27.98 1.83
N THR A 144 24.31 28.54 1.32
CA THR A 144 23.99 29.97 1.49
C THR A 144 22.47 30.18 1.42
N ASN A 145 21.79 30.38 2.56
CA ASN A 145 21.07 31.65 2.79
C ASN A 145 20.56 31.78 4.23
N ALA A 146 21.14 32.74 4.95
CA ALA A 146 20.58 33.34 6.15
C ALA A 146 20.02 34.73 5.79
N GLY A 147 18.75 34.99 6.13
CA GLY A 147 18.28 36.34 6.45
C GLY A 147 16.99 36.82 5.77
N GLY A 148 16.01 37.21 6.60
CA GLY A 148 15.09 38.32 6.28
C GLY A 148 13.60 38.00 6.37
N GLY A 149 13.00 38.19 7.55
CA GLY A 149 11.55 38.16 7.75
C GLY A 149 10.82 39.41 7.26
N ASN A 150 9.49 39.32 7.10
CA ASN A 150 8.54 40.10 7.90
C ASN A 150 7.08 39.76 7.60
N ASN A 151 6.29 39.92 8.66
CA ASN A 151 4.86 39.67 8.81
C ASN A 151 3.97 40.45 7.83
N ASN A 152 2.83 39.88 7.48
CA ASN A 152 1.59 40.65 7.38
C ASN A 152 0.40 39.83 7.93
N GLY A 153 -0.15 40.32 9.04
CA GLY A 153 -1.44 39.87 9.56
C GLY A 153 -2.56 40.39 8.67
N GLY A 154 -3.35 39.48 8.13
CA GLY A 154 -4.64 39.77 7.52
C GLY A 154 -5.70 38.93 8.22
N GLY A 155 -6.61 39.57 8.94
CA GLY A 155 -7.73 38.90 9.59
C GLY A 155 -8.55 38.11 8.59
N ALA A 156 -8.46 36.78 8.65
CA ALA A 156 -9.33 35.89 7.93
C ALA A 156 -10.63 35.75 8.72
N THR A 157 -11.71 36.29 8.16
CA THR A 157 -13.07 35.86 8.48
C THR A 157 -13.11 34.33 8.43
N ALA A 158 -13.65 33.71 9.48
CA ALA A 158 -13.70 32.26 9.61
C ALA A 158 -14.38 31.65 8.39
N ALA A 159 -13.57 31.04 7.51
CA ALA A 159 -14.08 30.14 6.50
C ALA A 159 -14.84 29.01 7.22
N PRO A 160 -15.96 28.51 6.66
CA PRO A 160 -16.70 27.42 7.28
C PRO A 160 -15.75 26.26 7.57
N ALA A 161 -15.81 25.74 8.80
CA ALA A 161 -14.97 24.65 9.24
C ALA A 161 -15.14 23.46 8.28
N VAL A 162 -14.11 23.17 7.49
CA VAL A 162 -14.09 22.00 6.62
C VAL A 162 -14.03 20.76 7.53
N PRO A 163 -14.95 19.79 7.39
CA PRO A 163 -14.91 18.55 8.16
C PRO A 163 -13.52 17.90 8.05
N GLY A 164 -12.89 17.65 9.20
CA GLY A 164 -11.58 16.99 9.26
C GLY A 164 -10.35 17.91 9.21
N ALA A 165 -10.50 19.23 9.09
CA ALA A 165 -9.38 20.17 9.02
C ALA A 165 -8.41 20.13 10.23
N ASN A 166 -8.85 19.57 11.36
CA ASN A 166 -8.06 19.45 12.60
C ASN A 166 -7.71 18.00 12.97
N LEU A 167 -7.93 17.03 12.07
CA LEU A 167 -7.57 15.64 12.32
C LEU A 167 -6.12 15.38 11.86
N GLY A 168 -5.24 15.01 12.79
CA GLY A 168 -3.90 14.52 12.46
C GLY A 168 -3.91 13.07 11.95
N ILE A 169 -2.83 12.66 11.30
CA ILE A 169 -2.64 11.27 10.86
C ILE A 169 -2.44 10.38 12.11
N LEU A 170 -3.25 9.32 12.22
CA LEU A 170 -3.14 8.33 13.31
C LEU A 170 -1.93 7.40 13.12
N THR A 171 -1.76 6.86 11.91
CA THR A 171 -0.59 6.09 11.47
C THR A 171 -0.54 6.07 9.93
N ASN A 172 0.63 5.87 9.35
CA ASN A 172 0.84 5.67 7.90
C ASN A 172 1.66 4.40 7.60
N SER A 173 1.95 3.58 8.62
CA SER A 173 2.67 2.32 8.50
C SER A 173 2.19 1.33 9.57
N CYS A 174 2.79 0.14 9.57
CA CYS A 174 2.55 -0.89 10.58
C CYS A 174 3.41 -0.77 11.84
N ASP A 175 4.31 0.21 11.92
CA ASP A 175 5.35 0.26 12.97
C ASP A 175 4.78 0.43 14.39
N THR A 176 3.57 0.97 14.49
CA THR A 176 2.86 1.18 15.77
C THR A 176 1.73 0.17 16.01
N SER A 177 1.56 -0.81 15.12
CA SER A 177 0.51 -1.82 15.21
C SER A 177 0.91 -2.98 16.12
N ASN A 178 -0.05 -3.47 16.92
CA ASN A 178 0.10 -4.71 17.70
C ASN A 178 -0.38 -5.95 16.93
N LEU A 179 -0.86 -5.80 15.69
CA LEU A 179 -1.29 -6.93 14.86
C LEU A 179 -0.09 -7.56 14.15
N GLU A 180 -0.17 -8.87 13.90
CA GLU A 180 0.81 -9.58 13.08
C GLU A 180 0.86 -8.99 11.67
N ALA A 181 2.05 -8.91 11.06
CA ALA A 181 2.19 -8.53 9.66
C ALA A 181 1.46 -9.51 8.74
N HIS A 182 0.93 -9.02 7.61
CA HIS A 182 0.34 -9.87 6.60
C HIS A 182 1.38 -10.82 5.97
N ASP A 183 0.92 -12.00 5.59
CA ASP A 183 1.69 -13.02 4.86
C ASP A 183 1.22 -13.18 3.41
N GLY A 184 0.38 -12.24 2.96
CA GLY A 184 -0.21 -12.24 1.62
C GLY A 184 -1.49 -13.08 1.48
N PHE A 185 -1.84 -13.92 2.45
CA PHE A 185 -3.09 -14.69 2.42
C PHE A 185 -4.27 -13.89 2.97
N GLN A 186 -5.49 -14.32 2.67
CA GLN A 186 -6.75 -13.68 3.12
C GLN A 186 -7.03 -13.88 4.62
N LYS A 187 -6.16 -13.35 5.47
CA LYS A 187 -6.24 -13.44 6.93
C LYS A 187 -6.60 -12.08 7.53
N GLY A 188 -7.70 -12.04 8.28
CA GLY A 188 -8.06 -10.89 9.10
C GLY A 188 -7.11 -10.66 10.28
N ASN A 189 -7.27 -9.54 10.98
CA ASN A 189 -6.43 -9.16 12.12
C ASN A 189 -4.92 -9.14 11.77
N ARG A 190 -4.60 -8.59 10.60
CA ARG A 190 -3.24 -8.40 10.13
C ARG A 190 -2.96 -6.92 9.93
N CYS A 191 -1.72 -6.51 10.15
CA CYS A 191 -1.22 -5.23 9.69
C CYS A 191 -0.72 -5.37 8.25
N VAL A 192 -1.20 -4.51 7.36
CA VAL A 192 -0.80 -4.49 5.94
C VAL A 192 0.01 -3.23 5.71
N SER A 193 1.34 -3.37 5.56
CA SER A 193 2.26 -2.27 5.26
C SER A 193 2.54 -2.11 3.77
N THR A 194 1.85 -2.88 2.92
CA THR A 194 1.91 -2.69 1.47
C THR A 194 1.38 -1.31 1.09
N GLU A 195 2.20 -0.57 0.35
CA GLU A 195 1.87 0.79 -0.08
C GLU A 195 0.55 0.83 -0.88
N PHE A 196 -0.15 1.97 -0.82
CA PHE A 196 -1.34 2.17 -1.63
C PHE A 196 -1.03 2.12 -3.13
N GLY A 197 0.14 2.63 -3.53
CA GLY A 197 0.60 2.63 -4.91
C GLY A 197 0.24 3.90 -5.66
N GLU A 198 0.16 3.79 -6.98
CA GLU A 198 -0.05 4.89 -7.91
C GLU A 198 -1.55 5.25 -8.02
N VAL A 199 -1.82 6.56 -8.13
CA VAL A 199 -3.17 7.13 -8.30
C VAL A 199 -3.28 7.75 -9.68
N GLY A 200 -4.31 7.35 -10.43
CA GLY A 200 -4.59 7.90 -11.76
C GLY A 200 -5.13 9.33 -11.68
N ALA A 201 -4.93 10.09 -12.77
CA ALA A 201 -5.60 11.37 -12.94
C ALA A 201 -7.13 11.18 -12.95
N ALA A 202 -7.89 12.18 -12.52
CA ALA A 202 -9.33 12.12 -12.36
C ALA A 202 -10.08 11.70 -13.63
N ALA A 203 -9.56 12.07 -14.80
CA ALA A 203 -10.09 11.69 -16.12
C ALA A 203 -9.83 10.22 -16.49
N ASN A 204 -8.81 9.61 -15.88
CA ASN A 204 -8.35 8.25 -16.11
C ASN A 204 -8.75 7.29 -14.99
N ASN A 205 -9.48 7.75 -13.97
CA ASN A 205 -9.93 6.86 -12.93
C ASN A 205 -10.98 5.87 -13.46
N PRO A 206 -10.97 4.63 -12.95
CA PRO A 206 -11.86 3.59 -13.42
C PRO A 206 -13.31 3.91 -13.07
N THR A 207 -14.23 3.47 -13.94
CA THR A 207 -15.67 3.47 -13.68
C THR A 207 -16.25 2.12 -14.06
N LEU A 208 -17.36 1.76 -13.42
CA LEU A 208 -18.03 0.48 -13.61
C LEU A 208 -19.55 0.67 -13.52
N LEU A 209 -20.30 -0.04 -14.36
CA LEU A 209 -21.76 -0.01 -14.37
C LEU A 209 -22.34 -1.40 -14.71
N ILE A 210 -23.35 -1.86 -13.97
CA ILE A 210 -24.15 -3.03 -14.36
C ILE A 210 -25.21 -2.55 -15.34
N THR A 211 -24.98 -2.80 -16.64
CA THR A 211 -25.84 -2.29 -17.72
C THR A 211 -27.06 -3.18 -17.98
N SER A 212 -27.06 -4.42 -17.48
CA SER A 212 -28.20 -5.33 -17.61
C SER A 212 -28.24 -6.33 -16.47
N ALA A 213 -29.41 -6.51 -15.88
CA ALA A 213 -29.71 -7.53 -14.88
C ALA A 213 -31.21 -7.88 -14.94
N PRO A 214 -31.60 -9.12 -14.62
CA PRO A 214 -33.01 -9.45 -14.47
C PRO A 214 -33.58 -8.82 -13.19
N ASN A 215 -34.84 -8.38 -13.23
CA ASN A 215 -35.53 -7.93 -12.02
C ASN A 215 -35.94 -9.10 -11.11
N GLN A 216 -36.10 -10.29 -11.70
CA GLN A 216 -36.55 -11.48 -10.99
C GLN A 216 -36.03 -12.77 -11.64
N VAL A 217 -35.71 -13.76 -10.81
CA VAL A 217 -35.36 -15.14 -11.23
C VAL A 217 -36.05 -16.16 -10.32
N ARG A 218 -36.14 -17.42 -10.75
CA ARG A 218 -36.48 -18.54 -9.86
C ARG A 218 -35.26 -19.00 -9.06
N ARG A 219 -35.46 -19.65 -7.90
CA ARG A 219 -34.37 -20.34 -7.19
C ARG A 219 -33.63 -21.28 -8.13
N ASN A 220 -32.30 -21.28 -8.06
CA ASN A 220 -31.39 -22.06 -8.89
C ASN A 220 -31.57 -21.86 -10.41
N GLN A 221 -32.28 -20.82 -10.85
CA GLN A 221 -32.34 -20.46 -12.27
C GLN A 221 -31.10 -19.65 -12.63
N ALA A 222 -30.34 -20.11 -13.62
CA ALA A 222 -29.23 -19.37 -14.17
C ALA A 222 -29.68 -18.04 -14.80
N PHE A 223 -28.85 -17.02 -14.67
CA PHE A 223 -29.07 -15.71 -15.28
C PHE A 223 -27.75 -15.00 -15.56
N THR A 224 -27.83 -13.89 -16.28
CA THR A 224 -26.67 -13.07 -16.64
C THR A 224 -26.75 -11.68 -16.05
N LEU A 225 -25.57 -11.12 -15.80
CA LEU A 225 -25.36 -9.69 -15.59
C LEU A 225 -24.46 -9.18 -16.72
N LYS A 226 -24.72 -7.98 -17.25
CA LYS A 226 -23.76 -7.28 -18.12
C LYS A 226 -23.10 -6.18 -17.32
N VAL A 227 -21.77 -6.22 -17.27
CA VAL A 227 -20.96 -5.26 -16.51
C VAL A 227 -20.08 -4.51 -17.49
N SER A 228 -20.23 -3.19 -17.55
CA SER A 228 -19.37 -2.32 -18.35
C SER A 228 -18.28 -1.72 -17.48
N THR A 229 -17.05 -1.70 -17.98
CA THR A 229 -15.92 -1.03 -17.34
C THR A 229 -15.29 -0.03 -18.29
N ARG A 230 -14.74 1.06 -17.76
CA ARG A 230 -13.95 2.06 -18.50
C ARG A 230 -12.75 2.44 -17.64
N ASN A 231 -11.61 2.71 -18.28
CA ASN A 231 -10.36 3.12 -17.65
C ASN A 231 -9.80 2.07 -16.67
N LEU A 232 -9.95 0.80 -17.00
CA LEU A 232 -9.46 -0.33 -16.22
C LEU A 232 -8.82 -1.34 -17.17
N ILE A 233 -7.56 -1.67 -16.94
CA ILE A 233 -6.86 -2.77 -17.61
C ILE A 233 -6.98 -4.00 -16.70
N ARG A 234 -7.65 -5.05 -17.18
CA ARG A 234 -8.03 -6.23 -16.37
C ARG A 234 -7.02 -7.37 -16.49
N ASP A 235 -5.76 -7.05 -16.22
CA ASP A 235 -4.61 -7.92 -16.43
C ASP A 235 -3.81 -8.22 -15.15
N ARG A 236 -4.37 -7.85 -14.00
CA ARG A 236 -3.68 -7.97 -12.73
C ARG A 236 -4.58 -8.49 -11.62
N PHE A 237 -4.45 -9.78 -11.35
CA PHE A 237 -4.99 -10.42 -10.16
C PHE A 237 -4.00 -11.47 -9.63
N LEU A 238 -3.28 -11.16 -8.54
CA LEU A 238 -2.52 -12.19 -7.86
C LEU A 238 -3.48 -13.07 -7.06
N ALA A 239 -3.57 -14.34 -7.45
CA ALA A 239 -4.47 -15.28 -6.83
C ALA A 239 -4.36 -15.29 -5.30
N ALA A 240 -5.44 -14.87 -4.63
CA ALA A 240 -5.49 -14.74 -3.18
C ALA A 240 -5.18 -16.05 -2.44
N GLY A 241 -5.60 -17.20 -3.02
CA GLY A 241 -5.30 -18.54 -2.50
C GLY A 241 -3.82 -18.95 -2.61
N GLN A 242 -3.00 -18.18 -3.31
CA GLN A 242 -1.56 -18.38 -3.45
C GLN A 242 -0.74 -17.31 -2.69
N GLY A 243 -1.37 -16.59 -1.76
CA GLY A 243 -0.70 -15.54 -0.99
C GLY A 243 -0.60 -14.20 -1.73
N GLY A 244 -1.39 -13.98 -2.78
CA GLY A 244 -1.38 -12.75 -3.58
C GLY A 244 -2.18 -11.57 -3.03
N TYR A 245 -2.93 -11.75 -1.94
CA TYR A 245 -4.03 -10.83 -1.59
C TYR A 245 -3.57 -9.47 -1.05
N TYR A 246 -2.53 -9.46 -0.20
CA TYR A 246 -2.06 -8.25 0.48
C TYR A 246 -0.70 -7.75 0.01
N VAL A 247 -0.15 -8.29 -1.08
CA VAL A 247 1.28 -8.13 -1.42
C VAL A 247 1.58 -7.12 -2.53
N GLU A 248 0.57 -6.66 -3.25
CA GLU A 248 0.75 -5.75 -4.39
C GLU A 248 0.16 -4.37 -4.10
N SER A 249 0.80 -3.32 -4.61
CA SER A 249 0.31 -1.94 -4.61
C SER A 249 -0.41 -1.63 -5.93
N SER A 250 -1.25 -0.60 -5.96
CA SER A 250 -1.82 -0.10 -7.21
C SER A 250 -0.72 0.37 -8.16
N VAL A 251 -0.84 0.03 -9.45
CA VAL A 251 0.06 0.49 -10.52
C VAL A 251 -0.74 0.89 -11.75
N LEU A 252 -0.20 1.85 -12.50
CA LEU A 252 -0.78 2.34 -13.73
C LEU A 252 -0.05 1.79 -14.96
N ALA A 253 -0.77 1.64 -16.06
CA ALA A 253 -0.20 1.55 -17.40
C ALA A 253 -0.88 2.58 -18.30
N ASN A 254 -0.08 3.43 -18.93
CA ASN A 254 -0.57 4.55 -19.76
C ASN A 254 -1.56 5.46 -18.99
N GLY A 255 -1.33 5.64 -17.69
CA GLY A 255 -2.19 6.43 -16.81
C GLY A 255 -3.51 5.76 -16.39
N LEU A 256 -3.77 4.51 -16.81
CA LEU A 256 -4.94 3.72 -16.42
C LEU A 256 -4.57 2.71 -15.34
N VAL A 257 -5.50 2.44 -14.42
CA VAL A 257 -5.32 1.43 -13.37
C VAL A 257 -5.23 0.03 -13.97
N ARG A 258 -4.24 -0.75 -13.52
CA ARG A 258 -4.15 -2.19 -13.75
C ARG A 258 -4.78 -2.97 -12.60
N GLY A 259 -5.59 -3.96 -12.92
CA GLY A 259 -6.36 -4.68 -11.92
C GLY A 259 -7.28 -5.75 -12.51
N HIS A 260 -8.47 -5.84 -11.94
CA HIS A 260 -9.53 -6.79 -12.28
C HIS A 260 -10.87 -6.20 -11.79
N PHE A 261 -11.97 -6.93 -11.90
CA PHE A 261 -13.18 -6.59 -11.13
C PHE A 261 -13.84 -7.83 -10.56
N HIS A 262 -14.56 -7.65 -9.47
CA HIS A 262 -15.34 -8.69 -8.83
C HIS A 262 -16.82 -8.53 -9.15
N THR A 263 -17.54 -9.64 -9.16
CA THR A 263 -19.01 -9.66 -9.13
C THR A 263 -19.47 -10.67 -8.10
N ALA A 264 -20.34 -10.26 -7.19
CA ALA A 264 -20.87 -11.10 -6.14
C ALA A 264 -22.37 -10.92 -5.97
N CYS A 265 -23.09 -12.00 -5.68
CA CYS A 265 -24.49 -11.94 -5.29
C CYS A 265 -24.68 -12.54 -3.89
N ARG A 266 -25.27 -11.76 -2.98
CA ARG A 266 -25.66 -12.23 -1.65
C ARG A 266 -27.15 -12.09 -1.42
N MET A 267 -27.70 -12.97 -0.60
CA MET A 267 -29.09 -12.89 -0.15
C MET A 267 -29.20 -11.91 1.02
N LEU A 268 -30.16 -10.99 0.97
CA LEU A 268 -30.36 -10.01 2.03
C LEU A 268 -31.34 -10.54 3.07
N GLY A 269 -30.94 -10.52 4.34
CA GLY A 269 -31.88 -10.69 5.46
C GLY A 269 -32.77 -9.46 5.68
N SER A 270 -32.33 -8.27 5.26
CA SER A 270 -33.05 -7.01 5.39
C SER A 270 -32.66 -6.05 4.26
N THR A 271 -33.62 -5.23 3.82
CA THR A 271 -33.38 -4.13 2.87
C THR A 271 -33.22 -2.77 3.56
N ARG A 272 -33.23 -2.75 4.90
CA ARG A 272 -33.24 -1.52 5.72
C ARG A 272 -32.04 -1.41 6.67
N SER A 273 -31.17 -2.41 6.68
CA SER A 273 -30.00 -2.45 7.56
C SER A 273 -28.82 -3.03 6.80
N ALA A 274 -27.61 -2.68 7.23
CA ALA A 274 -26.39 -3.32 6.72
C ALA A 274 -26.45 -4.82 7.02
N PRO A 275 -26.17 -5.68 6.03
CA PRO A 275 -26.11 -7.13 6.24
C PRO A 275 -24.82 -7.53 6.97
N ASP A 276 -24.88 -8.67 7.64
CA ASP A 276 -23.72 -9.33 8.23
C ASP A 276 -22.65 -9.61 7.15
N PRO A 277 -21.35 -9.36 7.42
CA PRO A 277 -20.27 -9.72 6.50
C PRO A 277 -20.14 -11.22 6.27
N ALA A 278 -20.59 -12.05 7.20
CA ALA A 278 -20.74 -13.50 7.04
C ALA A 278 -22.21 -13.85 6.76
N PRO A 279 -22.49 -14.97 6.06
CA PRO A 279 -21.56 -15.87 5.38
C PRO A 279 -21.03 -15.29 4.05
N ALA A 280 -20.19 -16.08 3.36
CA ALA A 280 -19.79 -15.79 1.99
C ALA A 280 -21.01 -15.55 1.07
N PRO A 281 -20.87 -14.73 0.02
CA PRO A 281 -21.95 -14.52 -0.93
C PRO A 281 -22.35 -15.83 -1.62
N ALA A 282 -23.62 -15.93 -2.01
CA ALA A 282 -24.16 -17.09 -2.72
C ALA A 282 -23.53 -17.29 -4.12
N PHE A 283 -22.94 -16.24 -4.67
CA PHE A 283 -22.16 -16.27 -5.90
C PHE A 283 -21.01 -15.27 -5.80
N PHE A 284 -19.84 -15.63 -6.34
CA PHE A 284 -18.69 -14.75 -6.48
C PHE A 284 -17.87 -15.14 -7.72
N VAL A 285 -17.37 -14.15 -8.44
CA VAL A 285 -16.37 -14.33 -9.50
C VAL A 285 -15.45 -13.11 -9.56
N ALA A 286 -14.17 -13.36 -9.87
CA ALA A 286 -13.22 -12.34 -10.27
C ALA A 286 -12.99 -12.40 -11.79
N THR A 287 -12.97 -11.25 -12.45
CA THR A 287 -12.76 -11.13 -13.89
C THR A 287 -11.40 -10.48 -14.17
N GLU A 288 -10.46 -11.31 -14.62
CA GLU A 288 -9.16 -10.94 -15.17
C GLU A 288 -9.05 -11.64 -16.53
N ASP A 289 -9.46 -10.96 -17.59
CA ASP A 289 -9.51 -11.50 -18.96
C ASP A 289 -8.36 -10.99 -19.83
N GLY A 290 -7.45 -10.18 -19.26
CA GLY A 290 -6.37 -9.51 -19.97
C GLY A 290 -6.83 -8.40 -20.91
N GLN A 291 -8.10 -7.99 -20.82
CA GLN A 291 -8.71 -6.99 -21.69
C GLN A 291 -8.94 -5.66 -20.93
N GLY A 292 -9.65 -4.72 -21.56
CA GLY A 292 -9.96 -3.41 -20.99
C GLY A 292 -9.03 -2.30 -21.49
N GLY A 293 -9.30 -1.08 -21.04
CA GLY A 293 -8.62 0.12 -21.51
C GLY A 293 -9.44 1.38 -21.24
N SER A 294 -9.17 2.46 -21.99
CA SER A 294 -9.85 3.75 -21.83
C SER A 294 -11.26 3.81 -22.44
N THR A 295 -11.56 2.91 -23.37
CA THR A 295 -12.89 2.79 -23.99
C THR A 295 -13.78 1.86 -23.17
N PRO A 296 -15.07 2.18 -22.96
CA PRO A 296 -15.99 1.26 -22.34
C PRO A 296 -16.09 -0.06 -23.09
N ASP A 297 -15.96 -1.16 -22.37
CA ASP A 297 -16.30 -2.50 -22.85
C ASP A 297 -17.38 -3.12 -21.96
N THR A 298 -17.83 -4.33 -22.29
CA THR A 298 -18.87 -5.02 -21.51
C THR A 298 -18.59 -6.50 -21.43
N ILE A 299 -18.64 -7.02 -20.21
CA ILE A 299 -18.43 -8.41 -19.86
C ILE A 299 -19.78 -9.01 -19.44
N THR A 300 -20.06 -10.23 -19.90
CA THR A 300 -21.23 -10.98 -19.44
C THR A 300 -20.84 -11.92 -18.31
N ILE A 301 -21.38 -11.67 -17.12
CA ILE A 301 -21.21 -12.53 -15.96
C ILE A 301 -22.31 -13.58 -15.95
N GLN A 302 -21.93 -14.85 -15.85
CA GLN A 302 -22.84 -15.98 -15.75
C GLN A 302 -23.04 -16.34 -14.28
N VAL A 303 -24.28 -16.19 -13.78
CA VAL A 303 -24.65 -16.64 -12.44
C VAL A 303 -25.39 -17.97 -12.58
N PRO A 304 -24.85 -19.09 -12.07
CA PRO A 304 -25.48 -20.42 -12.22
C PRO A 304 -26.88 -20.51 -11.59
N GLY A 305 -27.16 -19.65 -10.61
CA GLY A 305 -28.41 -19.57 -9.89
C GLY A 305 -28.16 -19.12 -8.46
N LEU A 306 -29.23 -18.76 -7.74
CA LEU A 306 -29.17 -18.40 -6.32
C LEU A 306 -30.03 -19.38 -5.51
N PRO A 307 -29.55 -19.84 -4.34
CA PRO A 307 -30.13 -20.96 -3.63
C PRO A 307 -31.44 -20.61 -2.92
N ASP A 308 -31.53 -19.42 -2.33
CA ASP A 308 -32.63 -19.04 -1.45
C ASP A 308 -33.61 -18.08 -2.12
N ALA A 309 -34.88 -18.19 -1.73
CA ALA A 309 -35.87 -17.19 -2.11
C ALA A 309 -35.66 -15.92 -1.27
N GLY A 310 -35.75 -14.75 -1.90
CA GLY A 310 -35.55 -13.48 -1.22
C GLY A 310 -35.20 -12.34 -2.16
N THR A 311 -34.62 -11.28 -1.60
CA THR A 311 -34.00 -10.21 -2.38
C THR A 311 -32.50 -10.44 -2.39
N ALA A 312 -31.93 -10.68 -3.56
CA ALA A 312 -30.50 -10.73 -3.76
C ALA A 312 -29.96 -9.32 -4.02
N GLN A 313 -28.80 -9.01 -3.46
CA GLN A 313 -27.94 -7.93 -3.90
C GLN A 313 -26.86 -8.52 -4.80
N CYS A 314 -26.83 -8.13 -6.07
CA CYS A 314 -25.70 -8.41 -6.94
C CYS A 314 -24.91 -7.14 -7.14
N SER A 315 -23.64 -7.16 -6.75
CA SER A 315 -22.73 -6.02 -6.80
C SER A 315 -21.52 -6.36 -7.65
N SER A 316 -21.04 -5.37 -8.40
CA SER A 316 -19.79 -5.46 -9.15
C SER A 316 -18.91 -4.28 -8.78
N TRP A 317 -17.60 -4.50 -8.61
CA TRP A 317 -16.65 -3.45 -8.27
C TRP A 317 -15.28 -3.73 -8.84
N ALA A 318 -14.59 -2.69 -9.30
CA ALA A 318 -13.21 -2.81 -9.72
C ALA A 318 -12.30 -3.10 -8.52
N GLY A 319 -11.25 -3.87 -8.76
CA GLY A 319 -10.10 -4.05 -7.88
C GLY A 319 -8.85 -3.61 -8.61
N ASP A 320 -8.00 -2.80 -7.97
CA ASP A 320 -6.61 -2.68 -8.41
C ASP A 320 -5.84 -3.99 -8.13
N GLY A 321 -4.55 -4.05 -8.48
CA GLY A 321 -3.70 -5.21 -8.19
C GLY A 321 -3.67 -5.62 -6.70
N SER A 322 -4.04 -4.72 -5.79
CA SER A 322 -4.12 -4.94 -4.35
C SER A 322 -5.49 -5.40 -3.85
N HIS A 323 -6.43 -5.69 -4.75
CA HIS A 323 -7.83 -6.06 -4.46
C HIS A 323 -8.66 -4.97 -3.78
N ARG A 324 -8.14 -3.74 -3.66
CA ARG A 324 -8.88 -2.58 -3.17
C ARG A 324 -9.65 -1.96 -4.32
N ILE A 325 -10.78 -1.32 -4.02
CA ILE A 325 -11.38 -0.41 -5.01
C ILE A 325 -10.32 0.64 -5.34
N PRO A 326 -9.99 0.85 -6.62
CA PRO A 326 -8.93 1.76 -7.02
C PRO A 326 -9.10 3.14 -6.37
N MET A 327 -8.01 3.67 -5.83
CA MET A 327 -7.99 4.99 -5.23
C MET A 327 -8.35 6.05 -6.28
N MET A 328 -9.17 7.02 -5.88
CA MET A 328 -9.60 8.13 -6.73
C MET A 328 -8.79 9.39 -6.38
N GLU A 329 -8.56 10.26 -7.37
CA GLU A 329 -7.83 11.52 -7.18
C GLU A 329 -8.58 12.44 -6.22
N ARG A 330 -9.93 12.39 -6.25
CA ARG A 330 -10.79 13.27 -5.47
C ARG A 330 -11.84 12.48 -4.70
N ALA A 331 -12.12 12.92 -3.48
CA ALA A 331 -13.10 12.30 -2.60
C ALA A 331 -14.54 12.34 -3.13
N ASN A 332 -14.86 13.28 -4.03
CA ASN A 332 -16.19 13.47 -4.61
C ASN A 332 -16.38 12.75 -5.95
N GLN A 333 -15.58 11.72 -6.25
CA GLN A 333 -15.78 10.86 -7.42
C GLN A 333 -16.56 9.60 -7.03
N THR A 334 -17.48 9.19 -7.90
CA THR A 334 -18.14 7.88 -7.74
C THR A 334 -17.11 6.78 -8.01
N PRO A 335 -16.89 5.85 -7.07
CA PRO A 335 -15.97 4.74 -7.28
C PRO A 335 -16.50 3.78 -8.37
N ALA A 336 -15.61 2.97 -8.95
CA ALA A 336 -15.97 1.91 -9.88
C ALA A 336 -16.70 0.75 -9.17
N LEU A 337 -17.96 0.98 -8.80
CA LEU A 337 -18.85 0.07 -8.09
C LEU A 337 -20.27 0.29 -8.60
N ASP A 338 -21.02 -0.80 -8.77
CA ASP A 338 -22.46 -0.72 -8.97
C ASP A 338 -23.17 -1.91 -8.30
N SER A 339 -24.47 -1.78 -8.06
CA SER A 339 -25.28 -2.81 -7.39
C SER A 339 -26.73 -2.80 -7.87
N VAL A 340 -27.24 -3.99 -8.16
CA VAL A 340 -28.65 -4.22 -8.50
C VAL A 340 -29.34 -5.10 -7.44
N ARG A 341 -30.66 -5.02 -7.40
CA ARG A 341 -31.50 -5.90 -6.56
C ARG A 341 -32.30 -6.83 -7.45
N ILE A 342 -32.27 -8.12 -7.15
CA ILE A 342 -32.96 -9.16 -7.92
C ILE A 342 -33.88 -9.93 -6.98
N ARG A 343 -35.14 -10.09 -7.35
CA ARG A 343 -36.07 -10.92 -6.57
C ARG A 343 -35.92 -12.39 -6.97
N VAL A 344 -35.50 -13.25 -6.04
CA VAL A 344 -35.44 -14.71 -6.22
C VAL A 344 -36.73 -15.32 -5.69
N ARG A 345 -37.53 -15.97 -6.55
CA ARG A 345 -38.78 -16.65 -6.16
C ARG A 345 -38.60 -18.16 -6.10
#